data_AF-A0AAX2S039-F1
#
_entry.id   AF-A0AAX2S039-F1
#
_cell.length_a   1.000
_cell.length_b   1.000
_cell.length_c   1.000
_cell.angle_alpha   90.00
_cell.angle_beta   90.00
_cell.angle_gamma   90.00
#
_symmetry.space_group_name_H-M   'P 1'
#
loop_
_entity.id
_entity.type
_entity.pdbx_description
1 polymer ?
#
loop_
_entity_poly.entity_id
_entity_poly.type
_entity_poly.pdbx_seq_one_letter_code
_entity_poly.pdbx_strand_id
1 'polypeptide(L)'
;PNGMETNAINVKDLSEVAKAIVEKGLKFQGNDNQDVTRKLGETLKIVGKGDKANSITVADNNIKVSKNSSGDGLEIGLSDTLT
;
A
#
# COMPACT_ATOMS: atom_id res chain seq x y z
N PRO A 1 -13.08 11.88 -22.77
CA PRO A 1 -13.19 13.31 -23.16
C PRO A 1 -12.81 14.19 -21.96
N ASN A 2 -11.58 14.69 -21.95
CA ASN A 2 -11.13 15.66 -20.95
C ASN A 2 -11.45 17.06 -21.48
N GLY A 3 -12.73 17.42 -21.48
CA GLY A 3 -13.13 18.81 -21.66
C GLY A 3 -12.73 19.56 -20.40
N MET A 4 -11.86 20.57 -20.52
CA MET A 4 -11.58 21.46 -19.39
C MET A 4 -12.82 22.34 -19.19
N GLU A 5 -13.56 22.06 -18.12
CA GLU A 5 -14.59 22.95 -17.58
C GLU A 5 -13.96 24.32 -17.29
N THR A 6 -14.52 25.39 -17.87
CA THR A 6 -14.01 26.77 -17.73
C THR A 6 -14.61 27.53 -16.55
N ASN A 7 -15.43 26.86 -15.74
CA ASN A 7 -16.08 27.43 -14.56
C ASN A 7 -15.05 27.70 -13.46
N ALA A 8 -15.25 28.76 -12.68
CA ALA A 8 -14.42 29.05 -11.51
C ALA A 8 -14.64 27.97 -10.43
N ILE A 9 -13.54 27.42 -9.90
CA ILE A 9 -13.57 26.41 -8.83
C ILE A 9 -14.11 27.05 -7.55
N ASN A 10 -15.11 26.41 -6.93
CA ASN A 10 -15.64 26.80 -5.62
C ASN A 10 -15.25 25.79 -4.52
N VAL A 11 -15.59 26.09 -3.26
CA VAL A 11 -15.21 25.26 -2.10
C VAL A 11 -15.81 23.85 -2.16
N LYS A 12 -17.00 23.68 -2.75
CA LYS A 12 -17.62 22.36 -2.94
C LYS A 12 -16.77 21.51 -3.89
N ASP A 13 -16.32 22.10 -5.00
CA ASP A 13 -15.49 21.41 -5.99
C ASP A 13 -14.16 20.95 -5.37
N LEU A 14 -13.48 21.85 -4.64
CA LEU A 14 -12.24 21.51 -3.93
C LEU A 14 -12.45 20.39 -2.90
N SER A 15 -13.54 20.47 -2.12
CA SER A 15 -13.91 19.44 -1.15
C SER A 15 -14.17 18.09 -1.81
N GLU A 16 -14.85 18.07 -2.96
CA GLU A 16 -15.12 16.84 -3.71
C GLU A 16 -13.83 16.21 -4.25
N VAL A 17 -12.92 17.01 -4.80
CA VAL A 17 -11.60 16.55 -5.24
C VAL A 17 -10.80 15.99 -4.06
N ALA A 18 -10.75 16.69 -2.92
CA ALA A 18 -10.03 16.23 -1.74
C ALA A 18 -10.57 14.89 -1.22
N LYS A 19 -11.90 14.74 -1.12
CA LYS A 19 -12.55 13.48 -0.73
C LYS A 19 -12.22 12.37 -1.71
N ALA A 20 -12.34 12.63 -3.01
CA ALA A 20 -12.05 11.65 -4.05
C ALA A 20 -10.59 11.18 -4.01
N ILE A 21 -9.63 12.06 -3.72
CA ILE A 21 -8.22 11.70 -3.58
C ILE A 21 -8.00 10.81 -2.34
N VAL A 22 -8.56 11.18 -1.19
CA VAL A 22 -8.45 10.38 0.04
C VAL A 22 -9.10 9.00 -0.13
N GLU A 23 -10.26 8.94 -0.77
CA GLU A 23 -11.01 7.70 -1.02
C GLU A 23 -10.33 6.78 -2.03
N LYS A 24 -9.76 7.33 -3.11
CA LYS A 24 -8.98 6.55 -4.09
C LYS A 24 -7.77 5.90 -3.45
N GLY A 25 -7.03 6.67 -2.64
CA GLY A 25 -5.84 6.18 -1.94
C GLY A 25 -4.78 5.60 -2.89
N LEU A 26 -4.03 4.63 -2.38
CA LEU A 26 -3.04 3.85 -3.12
C LEU A 26 -3.51 2.39 -3.24
N LYS A 27 -3.29 1.79 -4.41
CA LYS A 27 -3.59 0.39 -4.70
C LYS A 27 -2.27 -0.38 -4.89
N PHE A 28 -2.13 -1.47 -4.16
CA PHE A 28 -1.01 -2.40 -4.25
C PHE A 28 -1.55 -3.76 -4.65
N GLN A 29 -0.87 -4.45 -5.56
CA GLN A 29 -1.30 -5.77 -6.00
C GLN A 29 -0.25 -6.81 -5.61
N GLY A 30 -0.70 -7.92 -5.04
CA GLY A 30 0.14 -9.08 -4.75
C GLY A 30 0.27 -10.01 -5.96
N ASN A 31 1.07 -11.06 -5.82
CA ASN A 31 1.23 -12.09 -6.87
C ASN A 31 -0.04 -12.91 -7.13
N ASP A 32 -1.04 -12.83 -6.26
CA ASP A 32 -2.36 -13.45 -6.42
C ASP A 32 -3.30 -12.61 -7.32
N ASN A 33 -2.81 -11.49 -7.87
CA ASN A 33 -3.57 -10.50 -8.63
C ASN A 33 -4.71 -9.85 -7.84
N GLN A 34 -4.69 -9.93 -6.51
CA GLN A 34 -5.69 -9.31 -5.66
C GLN A 34 -5.20 -7.92 -5.22
N ASP A 35 -6.11 -6.95 -5.30
CA ASP A 35 -5.82 -5.57 -4.93
C ASP A 35 -5.96 -5.35 -3.42
N VAL A 36 -4.96 -4.69 -2.84
CA VAL A 36 -5.00 -4.10 -1.50
C VAL A 36 -4.99 -2.58 -1.65
N THR A 37 -6.16 -1.97 -1.45
CA THR A 37 -6.30 -0.51 -1.43
C THR A 37 -6.13 0.03 -0.02
N ARG A 38 -5.38 1.13 0.13
CA ARG A 38 -5.24 1.89 1.38
C ARG A 38 -5.50 3.36 1.12
N LYS A 39 -6.37 3.98 1.91
CA LYS A 39 -6.65 5.41 1.84
C LYS A 39 -5.43 6.22 2.27
N LEU A 40 -5.34 7.48 1.82
CA LEU A 40 -4.29 8.37 2.31
C LEU A 40 -4.41 8.54 3.83
N GLY A 41 -3.29 8.37 4.54
CA GLY A 41 -3.24 8.39 6.01
C GLY A 41 -3.37 7.01 6.67
N GLU A 42 -3.78 5.97 5.93
CA GLU A 42 -3.74 4.60 6.45
C GLU A 42 -2.34 3.99 6.36
N THR A 43 -2.02 3.07 7.27
CA THR A 43 -0.78 2.29 7.21
C THR A 43 -0.98 1.03 6.39
N LEU A 44 -0.18 0.81 5.33
CA LEU A 44 -0.02 -0.50 4.69
C LEU A 44 0.95 -1.35 5.53
N LYS A 45 0.52 -2.54 5.97
CA LYS A 45 1.41 -3.51 6.63
C LYS A 45 1.93 -4.50 5.58
N ILE A 46 3.24 -4.64 5.49
CA ILE A 46 3.93 -5.67 4.70
C ILE A 46 4.74 -6.48 5.71
N VAL A 47 4.40 -7.76 5.86
CA VAL A 47 5.00 -8.66 6.85
C VAL A 47 5.46 -9.94 6.16
N GLY A 48 6.66 -10.42 6.48
CA GLY A 48 7.22 -11.64 5.89
C GLY A 48 6.58 -12.93 6.42
N LYS A 49 5.99 -12.89 7.62
CA LYS A 49 5.06 -13.88 8.17
C LYS A 49 3.99 -13.10 8.94
N GLY A 50 2.74 -13.19 8.52
CA GLY A 50 1.61 -12.66 9.28
C GLY A 50 0.89 -13.77 10.04
N ASP A 51 0.22 -13.45 11.15
CA ASP A 51 -0.61 -14.39 11.93
C ASP A 51 -1.78 -15.01 11.14
N LYS A 52 -1.98 -14.58 9.88
CA LYS A 52 -2.99 -15.06 8.93
C LYS A 52 -2.41 -15.71 7.68
N ALA A 53 -1.09 -15.93 7.60
CA ALA A 53 -0.45 -16.62 6.47
C ALA A 53 -0.66 -18.14 6.50
N ASN A 54 -1.74 -18.62 7.13
CA ASN A 54 -2.02 -20.03 7.35
C ASN A 54 -2.27 -20.80 6.04
N SER A 55 -2.46 -20.08 4.92
CA SER A 55 -2.65 -20.63 3.57
C SER A 55 -1.38 -20.61 2.71
N ILE A 56 -0.26 -20.08 3.23
CA ILE A 56 1.00 -19.94 2.50
C ILE A 56 2.11 -20.64 3.30
N THR A 57 2.59 -21.78 2.82
CA THR A 57 3.69 -22.50 3.45
C THR A 57 5.01 -21.76 3.23
N VAL A 58 5.49 -21.06 4.24
CA VAL A 58 6.83 -20.45 4.29
C VAL A 58 7.47 -20.79 5.62
N ALA A 59 8.79 -20.98 5.64
CA ALA A 59 9.55 -21.16 6.88
C ALA A 59 9.42 -19.91 7.77
N ASP A 60 9.44 -20.12 9.10
CA ASP A 60 9.40 -19.02 10.07
C ASP A 60 10.59 -18.08 9.87
N ASN A 61 10.35 -16.77 9.95
CA ASN A 61 11.36 -15.72 9.75
C ASN A 61 12.11 -15.77 8.39
N ASN A 62 11.59 -16.48 7.39
CA ASN A 62 12.24 -16.58 6.07
C ASN A 62 12.34 -15.25 5.33
N ILE A 63 11.42 -14.30 5.58
CA ILE A 63 11.46 -12.96 5.01
C ILE A 63 11.41 -11.93 6.14
N LYS A 64 12.42 -11.06 6.21
CA LYS A 64 12.43 -9.88 7.08
C LYS A 64 12.09 -8.65 6.25
N VAL A 65 11.16 -7.84 6.76
CA VAL A 65 10.80 -6.54 6.18
C VAL A 65 11.07 -5.47 7.24
N SER A 66 11.96 -4.52 6.93
CA SER A 66 12.29 -3.41 7.82
C SER A 66 12.35 -2.09 7.07
N LYS A 67 12.04 -0.98 7.74
CA LYS A 67 12.31 0.35 7.19
C LYS A 67 13.82 0.48 6.94
N ASN A 68 14.19 1.02 5.77
CA ASN A 68 15.60 1.30 5.48
C ASN A 68 16.12 2.45 6.36
N SER A 69 17.44 2.61 6.39
CA SER A 69 18.08 3.64 7.22
C SER A 69 17.70 5.08 6.81
N SER A 70 17.44 5.31 5.52
CA SER A 70 17.01 6.61 4.98
C SER A 70 15.56 6.98 5.30
N GLY A 71 14.74 6.01 5.71
CA GLY A 71 13.33 6.21 6.07
C GLY A 71 12.37 6.39 4.88
N ASP A 72 12.85 6.21 3.66
CA ASP A 72 12.10 6.37 2.40
C ASP A 72 11.72 5.05 1.73
N GLY A 73 12.13 3.92 2.31
CA GLY A 73 11.87 2.60 1.73
C GLY A 73 11.82 1.46 2.74
N LEU A 74 11.58 0.27 2.21
CA LEU A 74 11.64 -1.01 2.93
C LEU A 74 12.81 -1.84 2.41
N GLU A 75 13.64 -2.33 3.31
CA GLU A 75 14.59 -3.40 3.07
C GLU A 75 13.87 -4.75 3.25
N ILE A 76 14.01 -5.62 2.25
CA ILE A 76 13.44 -6.97 2.26
C ILE A 76 14.60 -7.95 2.15
N GLY A 77 14.83 -8.71 3.22
CA GLY A 77 15.89 -9.71 3.30
C GLY A 77 15.31 -11.11 3.41
N LEU A 78 15.96 -12.06 2.73
CA LEU A 78 15.71 -13.49 2.94
C LEU A 78 16.60 -13.98 4.09
N SER A 79 16.09 -14.94 4.89
CA SER A 79 16.90 -15.65 5.87
C SER A 79 18.05 -16.37 5.18
N ASP A 80 19.24 -16.30 5.75
CA ASP A 80 20.40 -17.08 5.32
C ASP A 80 20.31 -18.55 5.73
N THR A 81 19.35 -18.86 6.60
CA THR A 81 19.10 -20.16 7.20
C THR A 81 17.67 -20.58 6.87
N LEU A 82 17.50 -21.59 6.01
CA LEU A 82 16.24 -22.29 5.80
C LEU A 82 16.17 -23.43 6.82
N THR A 83 15.52 -23.19 7.96
CA THR A 83 15.16 -24.23 8.93
C THR A 83 13.70 -24.62 8.80
#